data_AF-A0AAV9U1F3-F1
#
_entry.id   AF-A0AAV9U1F3-F1
#
_cell.length_a   1.000
_cell.length_b   1.000
_cell.length_c   1.000
_cell.angle_alpha   90.00
_cell.angle_beta   90.00
_cell.angle_gamma   90.00
#
_symmetry.space_group_name_H-M   'P 1'
#
loop_
_entity.id
_entity.type
_entity.pdbx_description
1 polymer ?
#
loop_
_entity_poly.entity_id
_entity_poly.type
_entity_poly.pdbx_seq_one_letter_code
_entity_poly.pdbx_strand_id
1 'polypeptide(L)'
;MHRPGLASYALQNPYEHYRILAFTRYCDCFDPRDYVYAILSFQSNYYFSTPPYIQPNYRKTKRQVYLDLLIAFRNKFLTSLNILAFCNEGTGDTPSWVPGWARTPAILCDTIKTKSTLPPPRYSHEESISIIRTWVPQNLETLIYPTGQSSLDSFASLIVHGEISETWLKLPFLPPPQQAKLIMQRDILPNGDPNAIDFHYGEPHWSSRYYSSIKKNITSSGFIETKTGYYTMA
;
A
#
# COMPACT_ATOMS: atom_id res chain seq x y z
N MET A 1 -3.37 26.75 -5.26
CA MET A 1 -2.55 26.20 -4.17
C MET A 1 -1.62 25.13 -4.76
N HIS A 2 -0.36 25.46 -5.05
CA HIS A 2 0.61 24.47 -5.54
C HIS A 2 1.10 23.63 -4.37
N ARG A 3 0.91 22.31 -4.43
CA ARG A 3 1.58 21.40 -3.50
C ARG A 3 3.08 21.38 -3.88
N PRO A 4 4.00 21.57 -2.92
CA PRO A 4 5.42 21.36 -3.18
C PRO A 4 5.64 19.93 -3.71
N GLY A 5 6.45 19.79 -4.76
CA GLY A 5 6.83 18.48 -5.30
C GLY A 5 7.59 17.65 -4.25
N LEU A 6 7.61 16.32 -4.43
CA LEU A 6 8.26 15.37 -3.51
C LEU A 6 9.70 15.78 -3.13
N ALA A 7 10.46 16.34 -4.09
CA ALA A 7 11.80 16.88 -3.85
C ALA A 7 11.82 18.03 -2.84
N SER A 8 10.89 18.99 -2.95
CA SER A 8 10.80 20.12 -2.00
C SER A 8 10.30 19.70 -0.60
N TYR A 9 9.51 18.63 -0.51
CA TYR A 9 9.07 18.09 0.78
C TYR A 9 10.20 17.34 1.51
N ALA A 10 10.97 16.54 0.76
CA ALA A 10 12.15 15.82 1.26
C ALA A 10 13.21 16.74 1.88
N LEU A 11 13.38 17.95 1.31
CA LEU A 11 14.40 18.91 1.75
C LEU A 11 14.09 19.58 3.11
N GLN A 12 12.83 19.58 3.57
CA GLN A 12 12.43 20.32 4.76
C GLN A 12 12.45 19.49 6.06
N ASN A 13 12.55 18.16 5.98
CA ASN A 13 12.49 17.29 7.15
C ASN A 13 13.47 16.10 7.05
N PRO A 14 14.62 16.14 7.72
CA PRO A 14 15.65 15.07 7.64
C PRO A 14 15.21 13.73 8.25
N TYR A 15 14.07 13.68 8.94
CA TYR A 15 13.47 12.43 9.42
C TYR A 15 12.63 11.71 8.35
N GLU A 16 12.42 12.29 7.16
CA GLU A 16 11.49 11.78 6.15
C GLU A 16 12.13 10.86 5.10
N HIS A 17 13.41 10.50 5.23
CA HIS A 17 14.10 9.61 4.28
C HIS A 17 13.46 8.23 4.16
N TYR A 18 13.00 7.68 5.29
CA TYR A 18 12.23 6.43 5.28
C TYR A 18 10.91 6.61 4.52
N ARG A 19 10.32 7.81 4.48
CA ARG A 19 9.10 8.07 3.71
C ARG A 19 9.37 8.06 2.23
N ILE A 20 10.48 8.63 1.76
CA ILE A 20 10.87 8.54 0.33
C ILE A 20 11.04 7.06 -0.03
N LEU A 21 11.83 6.32 0.75
CA LEU A 21 12.00 4.88 0.58
C LEU A 21 10.67 4.10 0.60
N ALA A 22 9.68 4.54 1.40
CA ALA A 22 8.34 3.96 1.41
C ALA A 22 7.53 4.34 0.17
N PHE A 23 7.53 5.61 -0.23
CA PHE A 23 6.77 6.12 -1.38
C PHE A 23 7.30 5.57 -2.70
N THR A 24 8.61 5.40 -2.82
CA THR A 24 9.22 4.90 -4.05
C THR A 24 9.31 3.38 -4.07
N ARG A 25 8.92 2.66 -3.01
CA ARG A 25 9.06 1.19 -2.91
C ARG A 25 8.44 0.42 -4.08
N TYR A 26 7.50 1.03 -4.79
CA TYR A 26 6.79 0.47 -5.94
C TYR A 26 7.27 1.00 -7.30
N CYS A 27 8.32 1.81 -7.34
CA CYS A 27 8.91 2.27 -8.60
C CYS A 27 9.64 1.11 -9.30
N ASP A 28 9.35 0.92 -10.59
CA ASP A 28 10.04 -0.07 -11.40
C ASP A 28 11.45 0.42 -11.76
N CYS A 29 12.43 -0.46 -11.66
CA CYS A 29 13.82 -0.23 -12.05
C CYS A 29 14.31 -1.47 -12.80
N PHE A 30 15.05 -1.26 -13.90
CA PHE A 30 15.63 -2.37 -14.66
C PHE A 30 16.67 -3.12 -13.83
N ASP A 31 17.53 -2.36 -13.13
CA ASP A 31 18.42 -2.90 -12.13
C ASP A 31 17.91 -2.56 -10.71
N PRO A 32 17.74 -3.54 -9.82
CA PRO A 32 17.28 -3.28 -8.46
C PRO A 32 18.22 -2.41 -7.61
N ARG A 33 19.46 -2.18 -8.07
CA ARG A 33 20.43 -1.25 -7.46
C ARG A 33 20.14 0.20 -7.86
N ASP A 34 19.59 0.43 -9.06
CA ASP A 34 19.23 1.77 -9.57
C ASP A 34 18.28 2.48 -8.62
N TYR A 35 17.36 1.73 -8.02
CA TYR A 35 16.45 2.23 -6.99
C TYR A 35 17.19 2.94 -5.85
N VAL A 36 18.20 2.27 -5.29
CA VAL A 36 19.00 2.80 -4.17
C VAL A 36 19.80 4.01 -4.64
N TYR A 37 20.45 3.91 -5.80
CA TYR A 37 21.27 5.00 -6.33
C TYR A 37 20.44 6.23 -6.71
N ALA A 38 19.26 6.05 -7.29
CA ALA A 38 18.33 7.12 -7.60
C ALA A 38 17.87 7.83 -6.33
N ILE A 39 17.46 7.09 -5.28
CA ILE A 39 17.04 7.69 -4.00
C ILE A 39 18.15 8.49 -3.35
N LEU A 40 19.37 7.95 -3.34
CA LEU A 40 20.53 8.64 -2.80
C LEU A 40 20.91 9.87 -3.64
N SER A 41 20.65 9.86 -4.96
CA SER A 41 20.89 11.02 -5.82
C SER A 41 20.01 12.23 -5.46
N PHE A 42 18.78 12.01 -4.97
CA PHE A 42 17.89 13.07 -4.48
C PHE A 42 18.40 13.74 -3.19
N GLN A 43 19.31 13.09 -2.48
CA GLN A 43 19.88 13.59 -1.22
C GLN A 43 21.11 14.49 -1.41
N SER A 44 21.54 14.71 -2.66
CA SER A 44 22.80 15.41 -2.98
C SER A 44 22.81 16.92 -2.72
N ASN A 45 21.67 17.53 -2.40
CA ASN A 45 21.58 18.98 -2.21
C ASN A 45 21.15 19.36 -0.79
N TYR A 46 22.05 20.07 -0.12
CA TYR A 46 21.85 21.06 0.95
C TYR A 46 22.05 20.68 2.43
N TYR A 47 21.72 19.46 2.90
CA TYR A 47 21.93 19.10 4.33
C TYR A 47 22.60 17.74 4.56
N PHE A 48 22.70 16.95 3.50
CA PHE A 48 23.51 15.77 3.45
C PHE A 48 24.66 16.09 2.50
N SER A 49 25.86 16.30 3.03
CA SER A 49 26.98 15.64 2.38
C SER A 49 26.57 14.16 2.42
N THR A 50 26.04 13.64 1.29
CA THR A 50 25.82 12.20 1.12
C THR A 50 27.05 11.54 1.71
N PRO A 51 26.93 10.73 2.78
CA PRO A 51 28.08 10.03 3.28
C PRO A 51 28.73 9.36 2.06
N PRO A 52 30.03 9.56 1.80
CA PRO A 52 30.68 9.24 0.52
C PRO A 52 30.65 7.75 0.12
N TYR A 53 29.87 6.92 0.81
CA TYR A 53 30.03 5.47 0.88
C TYR A 53 29.12 4.68 -0.04
N ILE A 54 28.06 5.27 -0.62
CA ILE A 54 27.20 4.57 -1.59
C ILE A 54 27.16 5.35 -2.90
N GLN A 55 28.30 5.35 -3.57
CA GLN A 55 28.38 5.71 -4.99
C GLN A 55 27.83 4.56 -5.85
N PRO A 56 27.22 4.85 -7.01
CA PRO A 56 26.85 3.84 -7.98
C PRO A 56 28.04 2.93 -8.29
N ASN A 57 27.94 1.67 -7.90
CA ASN A 57 28.99 0.67 -8.12
C ASN A 57 28.35 -0.65 -8.55
N TYR A 58 28.12 -0.77 -9.85
CA TYR A 58 27.51 -1.96 -10.47
C TYR A 58 28.41 -3.20 -10.48
N ARG A 59 29.61 -3.13 -9.90
CA ARG A 59 30.40 -4.34 -9.57
C ARG A 59 29.92 -5.01 -8.29
N LYS A 60 29.21 -4.29 -7.41
CA LYS A 60 28.62 -4.85 -6.20
C LYS A 60 27.35 -5.64 -6.54
N THR A 61 27.13 -6.75 -5.86
CA THR A 61 25.87 -7.47 -5.94
C THR A 61 24.73 -6.66 -5.32
N LYS A 62 23.48 -6.95 -5.69
CA LYS A 62 22.28 -6.35 -5.05
C LYS A 62 22.36 -6.43 -3.51
N ARG A 63 22.72 -7.61 -3.00
CA ARG A 63 22.88 -7.87 -1.56
C ARG A 63 23.88 -6.92 -0.92
N GLN A 64 25.04 -6.72 -1.55
CA GLN A 64 26.07 -5.82 -1.03
C GLN A 64 25.55 -4.38 -0.99
N VAL A 65 24.88 -3.90 -2.06
CA VAL A 65 24.32 -2.55 -2.11
C VAL A 65 23.27 -2.33 -1.02
N TYR A 66 22.39 -3.29 -0.76
CA TYR A 66 21.34 -3.16 0.26
C TYR A 66 21.90 -3.22 1.67
N LEU A 67 22.92 -4.06 1.89
CA LEU A 67 23.63 -4.13 3.16
C LEU A 67 24.36 -2.82 3.44
N ASP A 68 25.06 -2.27 2.44
CA ASP A 68 25.75 -0.98 2.55
C ASP A 68 24.76 0.14 2.90
N LEU A 69 23.57 0.15 2.27
CA LEU A 69 22.50 1.09 2.59
C LEU A 69 22.02 0.95 4.03
N LEU A 70 21.79 -0.28 4.50
CA LEU A 70 21.34 -0.53 5.86
C LEU A 70 22.39 -0.06 6.89
N ILE A 71 23.66 -0.37 6.66
CA ILE A 71 24.78 0.05 7.53
C ILE A 71 24.91 1.56 7.54
N ALA A 72 24.85 2.20 6.36
CA ALA A 72 24.91 3.65 6.24
C ALA A 72 23.74 4.33 6.98
N PHE A 73 22.52 3.79 6.83
CA PHE A 73 21.34 4.30 7.51
C PHE A 73 21.48 4.14 9.03
N ARG A 74 21.93 2.98 9.51
CA ARG A 74 22.14 2.72 10.94
C ARG A 74 23.17 3.67 11.55
N ASN A 75 24.30 3.86 10.86
CA ASN A 75 25.38 4.74 11.33
C ASN A 75 24.93 6.21 11.38
N LYS A 76 24.06 6.63 10.46
CA LYS A 76 23.51 8.00 10.44
C LYS A 76 22.39 8.19 11.47
N PHE A 77 21.52 7.20 11.63
CA PHE A 77 20.31 7.27 12.46
C PHE A 77 20.38 6.23 13.59
N LEU A 78 21.32 6.41 14.51
CA LEU A 78 21.62 5.47 15.60
C LEU A 78 20.41 5.11 16.48
N THR A 79 19.40 5.97 16.54
CA THR A 79 18.17 5.76 17.33
C THR A 79 16.99 5.23 16.52
N SER A 80 17.08 5.19 15.19
CA SER A 80 15.97 4.76 14.33
C SER A 80 16.20 3.34 13.80
N LEU A 81 15.17 2.51 13.93
CA LEU A 81 15.09 1.18 13.31
C LEU A 81 14.05 1.13 12.18
N ASN A 82 13.55 2.29 11.73
CA ASN A 82 12.46 2.36 10.75
C ASN A 82 12.82 1.71 9.41
N ILE A 83 14.11 1.64 9.06
CA ILE A 83 14.56 0.95 7.85
C ILE A 83 14.27 -0.57 7.89
N LEU A 84 14.12 -1.15 9.07
CA LEU A 84 13.75 -2.56 9.21
C LEU A 84 12.29 -2.84 8.83
N ALA A 85 11.43 -1.82 8.76
CA ALA A 85 10.06 -1.98 8.26
C ALA A 85 10.01 -2.35 6.76
N PHE A 86 11.14 -2.24 6.05
CA PHE A 86 11.28 -2.62 4.65
C PHE A 86 11.90 -4.01 4.45
N CYS A 87 12.23 -4.69 5.54
CA CYS A 87 12.64 -6.08 5.52
C CYS A 87 11.43 -6.97 5.22
N ASN A 88 11.62 -7.94 4.32
CA ASN A 88 10.65 -8.99 4.02
C ASN A 88 11.20 -10.33 4.55
N GLU A 89 10.45 -11.43 4.42
CA GLU A 89 10.83 -12.76 4.96
C GLU A 89 12.13 -13.38 4.38
N GLY A 90 12.90 -12.64 3.60
CA GLY A 90 14.16 -13.06 3.02
C GLY A 90 13.93 -13.75 1.68
N THR A 91 14.13 -13.03 0.58
CA THR A 91 14.01 -13.60 -0.77
C THR A 91 15.32 -14.28 -1.18
N GLY A 92 15.71 -15.35 -0.48
CA GLY A 92 16.80 -16.30 -0.80
C GLY A 92 18.23 -15.73 -0.82
N ASP A 93 18.45 -14.63 -1.52
CA ASP A 93 19.75 -14.01 -1.78
C ASP A 93 20.15 -12.98 -0.70
N THR A 94 19.19 -12.55 0.14
CA THR A 94 19.42 -11.58 1.21
C THR A 94 18.88 -12.10 2.54
N PRO A 95 19.60 -11.90 3.66
CA PRO A 95 19.06 -12.19 4.99
C PRO A 95 17.74 -11.46 5.25
N SER A 96 16.86 -12.03 6.07
CA SER A 96 15.53 -11.49 6.39
C SER A 96 15.56 -10.11 7.09
N TRP A 97 16.73 -9.67 7.55
CA TRP A 97 16.94 -8.35 8.15
C TRP A 97 17.52 -7.32 7.17
N VAL A 98 17.73 -7.69 5.91
CA VAL A 98 18.13 -6.78 4.83
C VAL A 98 16.89 -6.43 3.99
N PRO A 99 16.54 -5.14 3.84
CA PRO A 99 15.41 -4.75 3.00
C PRO A 99 15.52 -5.27 1.57
N GLY A 100 14.45 -5.90 1.08
CA GLY A 100 14.32 -6.28 -0.31
C GLY A 100 13.72 -5.14 -1.12
N TRP A 101 14.56 -4.34 -1.80
CA TRP A 101 14.08 -3.24 -2.66
C TRP A 101 13.86 -3.65 -4.12
N ALA A 102 14.30 -4.85 -4.50
CA ALA A 102 13.96 -5.41 -5.78
C ALA A 102 12.51 -5.84 -5.71
N ARG A 103 11.69 -5.34 -6.64
CA ARG A 103 10.45 -6.02 -6.97
C ARG A 103 10.81 -7.45 -7.35
N THR A 104 10.18 -8.42 -6.71
CA THR A 104 9.99 -9.73 -7.33
C THR A 104 9.25 -9.44 -8.65
N PRO A 105 9.71 -9.92 -9.82
CA PRO A 105 9.00 -9.71 -11.08
C PRO A 105 7.53 -10.03 -10.83
N ALA A 106 6.66 -9.10 -11.23
CA ALA A 106 5.24 -9.12 -10.92
C ALA A 106 4.73 -10.55 -10.99
N ILE A 107 4.22 -11.06 -9.87
CA ILE A 107 3.45 -12.28 -9.90
C ILE A 107 2.31 -11.98 -10.88
N LEU A 108 2.14 -12.81 -11.90
CA LEU A 108 0.95 -12.79 -12.72
C LEU A 108 -0.22 -13.11 -11.78
N CYS A 109 -0.78 -12.09 -11.15
CA CYS A 109 -1.74 -12.29 -10.06
C CYS A 109 -3.01 -12.95 -10.57
N ASP A 110 -3.35 -12.74 -11.86
CA ASP A 110 -4.21 -13.55 -12.73
C ASP A 110 -4.77 -12.74 -13.93
N THR A 111 -5.63 -13.32 -14.77
CA THR A 111 -6.34 -12.69 -15.91
C THR A 111 -7.56 -11.92 -15.44
N ILE A 112 -7.73 -10.70 -15.92
CA ILE A 112 -8.94 -9.88 -15.72
C ILE A 112 -10.15 -10.63 -16.31
N LYS A 113 -11.17 -10.86 -15.48
CA LYS A 113 -12.43 -11.48 -15.84
C LYS A 113 -13.49 -10.43 -16.17
N THR A 114 -13.58 -9.38 -15.35
CA THR A 114 -14.55 -8.29 -15.53
C THR A 114 -13.88 -6.96 -15.22
N LYS A 115 -14.35 -5.89 -15.88
CA LYS A 115 -13.96 -4.50 -15.62
C LYS A 115 -15.23 -3.65 -15.58
N SER A 116 -15.43 -2.88 -14.51
CA SER A 116 -16.56 -1.94 -14.45
C SER A 116 -16.28 -0.69 -15.28
N THR A 117 -17.34 -0.04 -15.78
CA THR A 117 -17.23 1.29 -16.39
C THR A 117 -16.86 2.33 -15.34
N LEU A 118 -16.03 3.31 -15.73
CA LEU A 118 -15.70 4.42 -14.86
C LEU A 118 -16.97 5.19 -14.50
N PRO A 119 -17.20 5.44 -13.21
CA PRO A 119 -18.44 6.04 -12.79
C PRO A 119 -18.26 7.60 -12.93
N PRO A 120 -19.31 8.42 -13.28
CA PRO A 120 -19.26 9.90 -13.24
C PRO A 120 -18.59 10.57 -12.01
N PRO A 121 -18.08 11.81 -12.13
CA PRO A 121 -17.19 12.43 -11.13
C PRO A 121 -17.84 12.88 -9.80
N ARG A 122 -19.15 12.70 -9.59
CA ARG A 122 -19.84 13.10 -8.35
C ARG A 122 -20.95 12.13 -7.98
N TYR A 123 -20.96 11.72 -6.72
CA TYR A 123 -21.96 10.85 -6.11
C TYR A 123 -22.44 11.31 -4.75
N SER A 124 -23.70 10.98 -4.44
CA SER A 124 -24.19 10.84 -3.09
C SER A 124 -23.57 9.61 -2.39
N HIS A 125 -23.78 9.51 -1.09
CA HIS A 125 -23.34 8.35 -0.31
C HIS A 125 -24.08 7.07 -0.76
N GLU A 126 -25.38 7.17 -0.98
CA GLU A 126 -26.27 6.11 -1.43
C GLU A 126 -25.91 5.61 -2.83
N GLU A 127 -25.58 6.53 -3.74
CA GLU A 127 -25.11 6.18 -5.09
C GLU A 127 -23.77 5.42 -5.05
N SER A 128 -22.86 5.83 -4.17
CA SER A 128 -21.58 5.13 -3.98
C SER A 128 -21.79 3.71 -3.48
N ILE A 129 -22.67 3.52 -2.49
CA ILE A 129 -23.02 2.19 -1.97
C ILE A 129 -23.67 1.34 -3.06
N SER A 130 -24.58 1.92 -3.85
CA SER A 130 -25.23 1.23 -4.96
C SER A 130 -24.21 0.72 -5.99
N ILE A 131 -23.23 1.54 -6.36
CA ILE A 131 -22.14 1.15 -7.26
C ILE A 131 -21.32 0.00 -6.68
N ILE A 132 -20.86 0.11 -5.42
CA ILE A 132 -20.07 -0.96 -4.77
C ILE A 132 -20.87 -2.26 -4.72
N ARG A 133 -22.17 -2.21 -4.45
CA ARG A 133 -23.06 -3.39 -4.46
C ARG A 133 -23.05 -4.12 -5.80
N THR A 134 -22.93 -3.40 -6.92
CA THR A 134 -22.79 -4.03 -8.25
C THR A 134 -21.44 -4.72 -8.46
N TRP A 135 -20.42 -4.39 -7.65
CA TRP A 135 -19.09 -4.98 -7.70
C TRP A 135 -18.93 -6.17 -6.76
N VAL A 136 -19.91 -6.43 -5.88
CA VAL A 136 -19.83 -7.54 -4.92
C VAL A 136 -19.86 -8.87 -5.69
N PRO A 137 -18.79 -9.67 -5.62
CA PRO A 137 -18.70 -10.95 -6.32
C PRO A 137 -19.60 -11.99 -5.64
N GLN A 138 -20.06 -12.97 -6.44
CA GLN A 138 -20.79 -14.11 -5.88
C GLN A 138 -19.86 -14.89 -4.94
N ASN A 139 -20.38 -15.30 -3.78
CA ASN A 139 -19.64 -16.04 -2.74
C ASN A 139 -18.56 -15.24 -1.99
N LEU A 140 -18.62 -13.89 -1.98
CA LEU A 140 -17.62 -13.06 -1.28
C LEU A 140 -17.41 -13.48 0.19
N GLU A 141 -18.50 -13.86 0.88
CA GLU A 141 -18.46 -14.25 2.30
C GLU A 141 -17.83 -15.64 2.54
N THR A 142 -17.89 -16.53 1.55
CA THR A 142 -17.48 -17.94 1.68
C THR A 142 -16.17 -18.25 0.97
N LEU A 143 -15.71 -17.38 0.06
CA LEU A 143 -14.47 -17.56 -0.69
C LEU A 143 -13.24 -17.32 0.21
N ILE A 144 -12.31 -18.26 0.21
CA ILE A 144 -11.00 -18.16 0.87
C ILE A 144 -9.92 -18.17 -0.20
N TYR A 145 -8.97 -17.23 -0.14
CA TYR A 145 -7.83 -17.22 -1.06
C TYR A 145 -6.92 -18.42 -0.83
N PRO A 146 -6.08 -18.79 -1.81
CA PRO A 146 -5.01 -19.78 -1.61
C PRO A 146 -4.08 -19.47 -0.44
N THR A 147 -3.97 -18.19 -0.04
CA THR A 147 -3.21 -17.74 1.15
C THR A 147 -3.91 -18.00 2.49
N GLY A 148 -5.14 -18.54 2.47
CA GLY A 148 -5.97 -18.78 3.66
C GLY A 148 -6.74 -17.55 4.15
N GLN A 149 -6.59 -16.40 3.49
CA GLN A 149 -7.28 -15.16 3.88
C GLN A 149 -8.72 -15.10 3.36
N SER A 150 -9.60 -14.44 4.10
CA SER A 150 -11.00 -14.23 3.69
C SER A 150 -11.10 -13.25 2.53
N SER A 151 -11.88 -13.61 1.51
CA SER A 151 -12.11 -12.72 0.36
C SER A 151 -12.85 -11.45 0.72
N LEU A 152 -13.74 -11.54 1.71
CA LEU A 152 -14.44 -10.40 2.27
C LEU A 152 -13.46 -9.39 2.91
N ASP A 153 -12.43 -9.86 3.63
CA ASP A 153 -11.45 -8.98 4.27
C ASP A 153 -10.59 -8.24 3.22
N SER A 154 -10.19 -8.93 2.15
CA SER A 154 -9.43 -8.31 1.07
C SER A 154 -10.28 -7.33 0.25
N PHE A 155 -11.53 -7.68 -0.06
CA PHE A 155 -12.46 -6.77 -0.74
C PHE A 155 -12.74 -5.53 0.12
N ALA A 156 -12.93 -5.71 1.43
CA ALA A 156 -13.06 -4.61 2.38
C ALA A 156 -11.84 -3.68 2.31
N SER A 157 -10.64 -4.25 2.40
CA SER A 157 -9.39 -3.50 2.36
C SER A 157 -9.22 -2.74 1.03
N LEU A 158 -9.55 -3.37 -0.10
CA LEU A 158 -9.45 -2.77 -1.42
C LEU A 158 -10.30 -1.49 -1.54
N ILE A 159 -11.58 -1.56 -1.15
CA ILE A 159 -12.50 -0.44 -1.29
C ILE A 159 -12.05 0.75 -0.41
N VAL A 160 -11.51 0.46 0.78
CA VAL A 160 -11.06 1.47 1.74
C VAL A 160 -9.76 2.12 1.33
N HIS A 161 -8.81 1.32 0.83
CA HIS A 161 -7.46 1.79 0.57
C HIS A 161 -7.26 2.23 -0.88
N GLY A 162 -8.08 1.74 -1.81
CA GLY A 162 -7.97 2.03 -3.24
C GLY A 162 -6.81 1.29 -3.91
N GLU A 163 -6.17 0.36 -3.20
CA GLU A 163 -5.02 -0.41 -3.67
C GLU A 163 -5.16 -1.87 -3.21
N ILE A 164 -4.77 -2.83 -4.07
CA ILE A 164 -4.42 -4.16 -3.57
C ILE A 164 -3.05 -4.03 -2.91
N SER A 165 -3.01 -4.11 -1.58
CA SER A 165 -1.76 -4.38 -0.88
C SER A 165 -1.70 -5.89 -0.63
N GLU A 166 -0.64 -6.56 -1.09
CA GLU A 166 -0.21 -7.81 -0.45
C GLU A 166 0.07 -7.47 1.02
N THR A 167 -0.83 -7.89 1.91
CA THR A 167 -0.87 -7.38 3.27
C THR A 167 0.35 -7.86 4.06
N TRP A 168 1.35 -6.99 4.17
CA TRP A 168 2.40 -7.10 5.17
C TRP A 168 2.38 -5.85 6.06
N LEU A 169 1.92 -6.06 7.30
CA LEU A 169 1.93 -5.17 8.47
C LEU A 169 0.89 -4.02 8.59
N LYS A 170 0.41 -3.93 9.84
CA LYS A 170 -0.64 -3.04 10.37
C LYS A 170 -0.22 -1.57 10.32
N LEU A 171 -0.94 -0.74 9.55
CA LEU A 171 -0.87 0.71 9.69
C LEU A 171 -1.80 1.16 10.83
N PRO A 172 -1.32 1.92 11.83
CA PRO A 172 -2.06 2.20 13.07
C PRO A 172 -3.23 3.19 12.94
N PHE A 173 -3.43 3.79 11.75
CA PHE A 173 -4.45 4.81 11.50
C PHE A 173 -5.57 4.37 10.54
N LEU A 174 -5.52 3.10 10.10
CA LEU A 174 -6.56 2.49 9.28
C LEU A 174 -7.36 1.51 10.15
N PRO A 175 -8.68 1.36 9.93
CA PRO A 175 -9.44 0.36 10.66
C PRO A 175 -8.80 -1.01 10.43
N PRO A 176 -8.60 -1.82 11.47
CA PRO A 176 -8.20 -3.22 11.30
C PRO A 176 -9.13 -3.91 10.30
N PRO A 177 -8.66 -4.90 9.52
CA PRO A 177 -9.49 -5.61 8.55
C PRO A 177 -10.81 -6.11 9.14
N GLN A 178 -10.79 -6.55 10.41
CA GLN A 178 -11.97 -7.00 11.14
C GLN A 178 -13.02 -5.88 11.29
N GLN A 179 -12.61 -4.64 11.53
CA GLN A 179 -13.54 -3.50 11.63
C GLN A 179 -14.05 -3.06 10.26
N ALA A 180 -13.19 -3.10 9.23
CA ALA A 180 -13.61 -2.83 7.85
C ALA A 180 -14.65 -3.86 7.37
N LYS A 181 -14.49 -5.13 7.74
CA LYS A 181 -15.44 -6.21 7.49
C LYS A 181 -16.82 -5.93 8.10
N LEU A 182 -16.87 -5.44 9.34
CA LEU A 182 -18.14 -5.12 9.99
C LEU A 182 -18.90 -4.00 9.24
N ILE A 183 -18.20 -3.01 8.66
CA ILE A 183 -18.82 -2.01 7.78
C ILE A 183 -19.36 -2.63 6.51
N MET A 184 -18.56 -3.48 5.85
CA MET A 184 -19.00 -4.17 4.63
C MET A 184 -20.26 -4.99 4.89
N GLN A 185 -20.29 -5.71 6.02
CA GLN A 185 -21.47 -6.45 6.45
C GLN A 185 -22.65 -5.52 6.68
N ARG A 186 -22.50 -4.39 7.36
CA ARG A 186 -23.63 -3.47 7.64
C ARG A 186 -24.19 -2.79 6.38
N ASP A 187 -23.31 -2.21 5.55
CA ASP A 187 -23.73 -1.23 4.55
C ASP A 187 -23.77 -1.78 3.12
N ILE A 188 -22.87 -2.72 2.82
CA ILE A 188 -22.59 -3.12 1.45
C ILE A 188 -23.29 -4.44 1.12
N LEU A 189 -23.27 -5.44 2.00
CA LEU A 189 -23.84 -6.74 1.68
C LEU A 189 -25.38 -6.72 1.59
N PRO A 190 -26.00 -7.51 0.69
CA PRO A 190 -27.46 -7.50 0.49
C PRO A 190 -28.29 -7.83 1.73
N ASN A 191 -27.74 -8.67 2.62
CA ASN A 191 -28.36 -9.09 3.89
C ASN A 191 -27.63 -8.48 5.09
N GLY A 192 -27.18 -7.23 4.95
CA GLY A 192 -26.30 -6.64 5.93
C GLY A 192 -26.89 -6.55 7.34
N ASP A 193 -26.07 -6.83 8.35
CA ASP A 193 -26.48 -6.67 9.75
C ASP A 193 -26.37 -5.19 10.14
N PRO A 194 -27.48 -4.46 10.34
CA PRO A 194 -27.46 -3.05 10.71
C PRO A 194 -26.71 -2.80 12.04
N ASN A 195 -26.53 -3.84 12.85
CA ASN A 195 -25.86 -3.80 14.15
C ASN A 195 -24.43 -4.37 14.13
N ALA A 196 -23.87 -4.66 12.94
CA ALA A 196 -22.52 -5.22 12.84
C ALA A 196 -21.45 -4.31 13.47
N ILE A 197 -21.73 -3.01 13.64
CA ILE A 197 -20.88 -2.08 14.36
C ILE A 197 -21.69 -1.49 15.51
N ASP A 198 -21.15 -1.61 16.71
CA ASP A 198 -21.71 -0.97 17.89
C ASP A 198 -21.39 0.53 17.88
N PHE A 199 -22.40 1.33 17.53
CA PHE A 199 -22.35 2.79 17.58
C PHE A 199 -22.88 3.35 18.91
N HIS A 200 -23.09 2.54 19.95
CA HIS A 200 -23.58 3.03 21.25
C HIS A 200 -22.68 4.11 21.86
N TYR A 201 -21.42 4.20 21.44
CA TYR A 201 -20.46 5.23 21.87
C TYR A 201 -20.22 6.34 20.83
N GLY A 202 -21.09 6.45 19.82
CA GLY A 202 -20.99 7.41 18.71
C GLY A 202 -20.26 6.86 17.49
N GLU A 203 -20.29 7.60 16.38
CA GLU A 203 -19.50 7.25 15.19
C GLU A 203 -18.00 7.22 15.53
N PRO A 204 -17.28 6.11 15.28
CA PRO A 204 -15.85 6.08 15.44
C PRO A 204 -15.22 7.19 14.60
N HIS A 205 -14.26 7.93 15.16
CA HIS A 205 -13.60 9.06 14.48
C HIS A 205 -13.01 8.70 13.09
N TRP A 206 -12.75 7.42 12.84
CA TRP A 206 -12.25 6.91 11.57
C TRP A 206 -13.35 6.64 10.53
N SER A 207 -14.63 6.55 10.89
CA SER A 207 -15.75 6.26 9.96
C SER A 207 -15.92 7.34 8.89
N SER A 208 -15.87 8.62 9.29
CA SER A 208 -15.93 9.74 8.35
C SER A 208 -14.77 9.70 7.33
N ARG A 209 -13.57 9.34 7.79
CA ARG A 209 -12.39 9.16 6.92
C ARG A 209 -12.55 7.95 6.01
N TYR A 210 -13.12 6.85 6.51
CA TYR A 210 -13.42 5.66 5.73
C TYR A 210 -14.33 5.99 4.55
N TYR A 211 -15.47 6.65 4.77
CA TYR A 211 -16.38 7.02 3.67
C TYR A 211 -15.79 8.06 2.72
N SER A 212 -14.99 8.99 3.25
CA SER A 212 -14.23 9.93 2.42
C SER A 212 -13.25 9.20 1.51
N SER A 213 -12.53 8.19 2.02
CA SER A 213 -11.63 7.35 1.23
C SER A 213 -12.39 6.53 0.18
N ILE A 214 -13.50 5.89 0.54
CA ILE A 214 -14.36 5.17 -0.41
C ILE A 214 -14.78 6.08 -1.56
N LYS A 215 -15.34 7.25 -1.23
CA LYS A 215 -15.78 8.23 -2.23
C LYS A 215 -14.64 8.65 -3.14
N LYS A 216 -13.49 8.97 -2.56
CA LYS A 216 -12.28 9.34 -3.30
C LYS A 216 -11.82 8.22 -4.24
N ASN A 217 -11.78 6.98 -3.76
CA ASN A 217 -11.25 5.84 -4.52
C ASN A 217 -12.21 5.39 -5.63
N ILE A 218 -13.52 5.51 -5.44
CA ILE A 218 -14.51 5.15 -6.48
C ILE A 218 -14.58 6.18 -7.60
N THR A 219 -14.42 7.47 -7.29
CA THR A 219 -14.65 8.57 -8.25
C THR A 219 -13.69 8.56 -9.44
N SER A 220 -12.61 7.77 -9.39
CA SER A 220 -11.60 7.69 -10.46
C SER A 220 -11.16 6.26 -10.80
N SER A 221 -11.84 5.24 -10.28
CA SER A 221 -11.42 3.86 -10.46
C SER A 221 -12.57 2.93 -10.85
N GLY A 222 -12.28 1.97 -11.72
CA GLY A 222 -13.13 0.84 -12.05
C GLY A 222 -12.73 -0.41 -11.27
N PHE A 223 -13.69 -1.26 -10.99
CA PHE A 223 -13.47 -2.55 -10.35
C PHE A 223 -12.97 -3.60 -11.34
N ILE A 224 -12.03 -4.42 -10.90
CA ILE A 224 -11.53 -5.57 -11.64
C ILE A 224 -11.60 -6.81 -10.76
N GLU A 225 -12.30 -7.84 -11.25
CA GLU A 225 -12.23 -9.21 -10.74
C GLU A 225 -11.32 -10.03 -11.66
N THR A 226 -10.48 -10.88 -11.09
CA THR A 226 -9.67 -11.86 -11.81
C THR A 226 -10.33 -13.25 -11.81
N LYS A 227 -9.94 -14.15 -12.73
CA LYS A 227 -10.46 -15.53 -12.82
C LYS A 227 -10.24 -16.39 -11.56
N THR A 228 -9.25 -16.08 -10.74
CA THR A 228 -8.88 -16.74 -9.48
C THR A 228 -9.50 -16.04 -8.27
N GLY A 229 -10.27 -14.97 -8.49
CA GLY A 229 -11.04 -14.29 -7.44
C GLY A 229 -10.30 -13.17 -6.72
N TYR A 230 -9.14 -12.70 -7.21
CA TYR A 230 -8.55 -11.44 -6.71
C TYR A 230 -9.29 -10.22 -7.25
N TYR A 231 -9.31 -9.14 -6.46
CA TYR A 231 -10.04 -7.91 -6.76
C TYR A 231 -9.12 -6.69 -6.73
N THR A 232 -9.14 -5.84 -7.76
CA THR A 232 -8.40 -4.55 -7.80
C THR A 232 -9.29 -3.37 -8.23
N MET A 233 -8.75 -2.15 -8.05
CA MET A 233 -9.28 -0.89 -8.56
C MET A 233 -8.32 -0.38 -9.66
N ALA A 234 -8.84 0.02 -10.82
CA ALA A 234 -8.06 0.51 -11.97
C ALA A 234 -8.47 1.90 -12.46
#